data_AF-A0A3N5RA68-F1
#
_entry.id   AF-A0A3N5RA68-F1
#
_cell.length_a   1.000
_cell.length_b   1.000
_cell.length_c   1.000
_cell.angle_alpha   90.00
_cell.angle_beta   90.00
_cell.angle_gamma   90.00
#
_symmetry.space_group_name_H-M   'P 1'
#
loop_
_entity.id
_entity.type
_entity.pdbx_description
1 polymer ?
#
loop_
_entity_poly.entity_id
_entity_poly.type
_entity_poly.pdbx_seq_one_letter_code
_entity_poly.pdbx_strand_id
1 'polypeptide(L)'
;GTNAKTVFTGFGLAFLYQWLMQGLKLWRDIPGVTLGFFKGAVIDAEASPALLGVGYIIGAKTSCIMLSGGILAALVLTPAIKLFGEALDQPLFAELMVKPQLIRDMGPDDIRRNYILYIGAGAVATGGLISLIQALPLIFGSIRSGLGDLAGGAGGGEHAGRRTERDLPIWLVAVGCVGLVIAITLAPSLRMNWVGSVLVVVCGFFFATVSSRLTGEIGSSSNPISGMTVATLLLTCLVFLLLGWTTPTDRVAALSVAAIVCIAASNAGTTSQDLKTGYLLGATPQWQQWSILVGAVTSALVIGWTLVKLNDAGTVYTQRDLPQIRLASDVVNGLSRTERPRGPEITDTQEYRVWHAMTGNAEGVPQGKYLVRDDGSLAWFCDPSINGLIRQRDNGDPVEKFDAPKTRLMALIIDGILNQKLPWTLVLIGAFIALVMQLAGVSALPFAVGVYLPLSTSVAVFLGGAVRALADRLTNRTAEEGDTSPGVLFSSGYIAGGSVAAILIIFVSLIPGASAALDLGSRLPTAWNSSNLPAALSIVFLVAVLGYTGLAKTNRPLAQQNERRPE
;
A
#
# COMPACT_ATOMS: atom_id res chain seq x y z
N GLY A 1 -15.40 -15.10 23.04
CA GLY A 1 -16.63 -14.80 22.28
C GLY A 1 -16.71 -15.71 21.07
N THR A 2 -17.91 -16.18 20.71
CA THR A 2 -18.18 -17.12 19.60
C THR A 2 -17.61 -16.65 18.25
N ASN A 3 -17.59 -15.34 18.00
CA ASN A 3 -17.05 -14.74 16.77
C ASN A 3 -15.51 -14.75 16.68
N ALA A 4 -14.80 -14.79 17.82
CA ALA A 4 -13.34 -14.84 17.84
C ALA A 4 -12.81 -16.15 17.25
N LYS A 5 -13.52 -17.26 17.47
CA LYS A 5 -13.15 -18.58 16.92
C LYS A 5 -13.06 -18.54 15.40
N THR A 6 -13.99 -17.86 14.72
CA THR A 6 -14.00 -17.71 13.26
C THR A 6 -12.76 -16.97 12.77
N VAL A 7 -12.42 -15.84 13.41
CA VAL A 7 -11.21 -15.06 13.08
C VAL A 7 -9.94 -15.89 13.27
N PHE A 8 -9.78 -16.54 14.42
CA PHE A 8 -8.58 -17.35 14.71
C PHE A 8 -8.48 -18.60 13.83
N THR A 9 -9.61 -19.17 13.40
CA THR A 9 -9.61 -20.31 12.46
C THR A 9 -9.16 -19.85 11.08
N GLY A 10 -9.65 -18.70 10.60
CA GLY A 10 -9.17 -18.08 9.36
C GLY A 10 -7.68 -17.76 9.44
N PHE A 11 -7.24 -17.19 10.57
CA PHE A 11 -5.82 -16.91 10.84
C PHE A 11 -4.96 -18.16 10.76
N GLY A 12 -5.29 -19.22 11.51
CA GLY A 12 -4.49 -20.43 11.55
C GLY A 12 -4.42 -21.13 10.20
N LEU A 13 -5.53 -21.18 9.46
CA LEU A 13 -5.57 -21.79 8.13
C LEU A 13 -4.73 -21.01 7.11
N ALA A 14 -4.87 -19.68 7.08
CA ALA A 14 -4.07 -18.85 6.18
C ALA A 14 -2.58 -18.84 6.54
N PHE A 15 -2.26 -18.84 7.84
CA PHE A 15 -0.89 -18.97 8.32
C PHE A 15 -0.25 -20.28 7.85
N LEU A 16 -0.95 -21.41 8.09
CA LEU A 16 -0.47 -22.73 7.68
C LEU A 16 -0.36 -22.81 6.16
N TYR A 17 -1.37 -22.36 5.43
CA TYR A 17 -1.34 -22.33 3.96
C TYR A 17 -0.11 -21.58 3.45
N GLN A 18 0.14 -20.37 3.96
CA GLN A 18 1.27 -19.54 3.54
C GLN A 18 2.61 -20.21 3.88
N TRP A 19 2.70 -20.84 5.06
CA TRP A 19 3.89 -21.58 5.48
C TRP A 19 4.17 -22.79 4.59
N LEU A 20 3.14 -23.56 4.24
CA LEU A 20 3.26 -24.69 3.32
C LEU A 20 3.66 -24.24 1.90
N MET A 21 3.11 -23.12 1.44
CA MET A 21 3.37 -22.57 0.11
C MET A 21 4.75 -21.93 -0.01
N GLN A 22 5.06 -20.91 0.80
CA GLN A 22 6.30 -20.13 0.67
C GLN A 22 7.42 -20.64 1.57
N GLY A 23 7.10 -21.15 2.76
CA GLY A 23 8.10 -21.67 3.69
C GLY A 23 8.64 -23.03 3.24
N LEU A 24 7.74 -23.98 2.95
CA LEU A 24 8.09 -25.35 2.55
C LEU A 24 8.17 -25.55 1.02
N LYS A 25 7.75 -24.56 0.23
CA LYS A 25 7.75 -24.57 -1.25
C LYS A 25 7.01 -25.74 -1.88
N LEU A 26 5.89 -26.17 -1.29
CA LEU A 26 5.13 -27.34 -1.75
C LEU A 26 4.37 -27.12 -3.07
N TRP A 27 4.06 -25.88 -3.44
CA TRP A 27 3.45 -25.52 -4.71
C TRP A 27 3.81 -24.09 -5.11
N ARG A 28 3.53 -23.72 -6.37
CA ARG A 28 3.77 -22.38 -6.92
C ARG A 28 2.80 -21.35 -6.34
N ASP A 29 3.31 -20.17 -6.07
CA ASP A 29 2.57 -19.00 -5.58
C ASP A 29 1.72 -18.33 -6.68
N ILE A 30 2.20 -18.33 -7.93
CA ILE A 30 1.49 -17.72 -9.07
C ILE A 30 1.31 -18.75 -10.20
N PRO A 31 0.24 -19.56 -10.17
CA PRO A 31 -0.16 -20.34 -11.34
C PRO A 31 -0.55 -19.40 -12.49
N GLY A 32 0.05 -19.60 -13.67
CA GLY A 32 -0.22 -18.78 -14.85
C GLY A 32 -0.11 -19.55 -16.16
N VAL A 33 -0.85 -19.09 -17.17
CA VAL A 33 -0.82 -19.59 -18.55
C VAL A 33 -0.60 -18.41 -19.51
N THR A 34 0.46 -18.50 -20.31
CA THR A 34 0.73 -17.54 -21.39
C THR A 34 -0.15 -17.84 -22.60
N LEU A 35 -0.83 -16.83 -23.15
CA LEU A 35 -1.71 -17.00 -24.31
C LEU A 35 -0.90 -16.92 -25.60
N GLY A 36 -0.59 -18.07 -26.21
CA GLY A 36 0.22 -18.12 -27.44
C GLY A 36 -0.35 -17.37 -28.65
N PHE A 37 -1.68 -17.17 -28.70
CA PHE A 37 -2.35 -16.46 -29.79
C PHE A 37 -2.33 -14.93 -29.63
N PHE A 38 -1.96 -14.40 -28.46
CA PHE A 38 -2.01 -12.97 -28.18
C PHE A 38 -0.71 -12.51 -27.54
N LYS A 39 0.20 -11.96 -28.37
CA LYS A 39 1.56 -11.60 -27.99
C LYS A 39 1.57 -10.68 -26.76
N GLY A 40 2.18 -11.14 -25.67
CA GLY A 40 2.35 -10.38 -24.43
C GLY A 40 1.22 -10.53 -23.41
N ALA A 41 0.18 -11.33 -23.70
CA ALA A 41 -0.90 -11.60 -22.76
C ALA A 41 -0.62 -12.83 -21.88
N VAL A 42 -0.78 -12.64 -20.57
CA VAL A 42 -0.65 -13.68 -19.54
C VAL A 42 -1.91 -13.64 -18.69
N ILE A 43 -2.47 -14.82 -18.39
CA ILE A 43 -3.52 -14.96 -17.37
C ILE A 43 -2.91 -15.74 -16.21
N ASP A 44 -2.84 -15.09 -15.07
CA ASP A 44 -2.31 -15.63 -13.83
C ASP A 44 -3.23 -15.27 -12.65
N ALA A 45 -3.06 -15.99 -11.54
CA ALA A 45 -3.78 -15.73 -10.30
C ALA A 45 -2.83 -15.98 -9.13
N GLU A 46 -2.69 -15.01 -8.23
CA GLU A 46 -1.86 -15.18 -7.05
C GLU A 46 -2.60 -16.05 -6.02
N ALA A 47 -1.97 -17.14 -5.59
CA ALA A 47 -2.51 -18.10 -4.65
C ALA A 47 -2.40 -17.58 -3.20
N SER A 48 -2.99 -16.41 -2.93
CA SER A 48 -2.84 -15.71 -1.65
C SER A 48 -4.15 -15.74 -0.84
N PRO A 49 -4.17 -16.36 0.36
CA PRO A 49 -5.34 -16.31 1.22
C PRO A 49 -5.65 -14.87 1.65
N ALA A 50 -4.64 -14.02 1.81
CA ALA A 50 -4.81 -12.61 2.16
C ALA A 50 -5.56 -11.85 1.06
N LEU A 51 -5.19 -12.02 -0.21
CA LEU A 51 -5.88 -11.35 -1.33
C LEU A 51 -7.32 -11.85 -1.52
N LEU A 52 -7.54 -13.15 -1.34
CA LEU A 52 -8.89 -13.72 -1.34
C LEU A 52 -9.74 -13.12 -0.20
N GLY A 53 -9.14 -12.97 0.99
CA GLY A 53 -9.76 -12.31 2.13
C GLY A 53 -10.11 -10.84 1.84
N VAL A 54 -9.18 -10.07 1.28
CA VAL A 54 -9.42 -8.68 0.85
C VAL A 54 -10.58 -8.61 -0.13
N GLY A 55 -10.58 -9.48 -1.15
CA GLY A 55 -11.64 -9.59 -2.14
C GLY A 55 -13.03 -9.82 -1.55
N TYR A 56 -13.12 -10.71 -0.57
CA TYR A 56 -14.37 -11.01 0.11
C TYR A 56 -14.89 -9.83 0.94
N ILE A 57 -13.98 -9.08 1.60
CA ILE A 57 -14.33 -7.90 2.42
C ILE A 57 -14.79 -6.73 1.54
N ILE A 58 -14.09 -6.41 0.46
CA ILE A 58 -14.46 -5.27 -0.41
C ILE A 58 -15.69 -5.56 -1.28
N GLY A 59 -16.08 -6.83 -1.38
CA GLY A 59 -17.26 -7.30 -2.09
C GLY A 59 -17.12 -7.37 -3.61
N ALA A 60 -18.13 -7.99 -4.22
CA ALA A 60 -18.14 -8.33 -5.64
C ALA A 60 -18.08 -7.12 -6.58
N LYS A 61 -18.80 -6.04 -6.25
CA LYS A 61 -18.85 -4.84 -7.10
C LYS A 61 -17.46 -4.22 -7.25
N THR A 62 -16.79 -3.98 -6.12
CA THR A 62 -15.46 -3.36 -6.09
C THR A 62 -14.42 -4.28 -6.73
N SER A 63 -14.46 -5.57 -6.43
CA SER A 63 -13.51 -6.54 -6.99
C SER A 63 -13.66 -6.72 -8.52
N CYS A 64 -14.89 -6.69 -9.05
CA CYS A 64 -15.14 -6.68 -10.50
C CYS A 64 -14.57 -5.42 -11.17
N ILE A 65 -14.79 -4.25 -10.57
CA ILE A 65 -14.27 -2.98 -11.09
C ILE A 65 -12.73 -3.01 -11.10
N MET A 66 -12.11 -3.48 -10.01
CA MET A 66 -10.65 -3.67 -9.96
C MET A 66 -10.16 -4.64 -11.03
N LEU A 67 -10.80 -5.80 -11.20
CA LEU A 67 -10.43 -6.75 -12.25
C LEU A 67 -10.55 -6.13 -13.65
N SER A 68 -11.59 -5.35 -13.92
CA SER A 68 -11.77 -4.69 -15.22
C SER A 68 -10.63 -3.73 -15.56
N GLY A 69 -10.09 -3.02 -14.56
CA GLY A 69 -8.90 -2.20 -14.72
C GLY A 69 -7.66 -3.05 -15.04
N GLY A 70 -7.47 -4.16 -14.31
CA GLY A 70 -6.35 -5.09 -14.56
C GLY A 70 -6.42 -5.73 -15.94
N ILE A 71 -7.61 -6.07 -16.41
CA ILE A 71 -7.88 -6.56 -17.77
C ILE A 71 -7.54 -5.48 -18.80
N LEU A 72 -7.97 -4.23 -18.59
CA LEU A 72 -7.61 -3.13 -19.48
C LEU A 72 -6.09 -2.97 -19.56
N ALA A 73 -5.38 -2.98 -18.43
CA ALA A 73 -3.93 -2.89 -18.40
C ALA A 73 -3.26 -4.05 -19.14
N ALA A 74 -3.52 -5.28 -18.72
CA ALA A 74 -2.78 -6.46 -19.18
C ALA A 74 -3.18 -6.93 -20.58
N LEU A 75 -4.47 -6.86 -20.94
CA LEU A 75 -5.01 -7.45 -22.17
C LEU A 75 -5.37 -6.41 -23.24
N VAL A 76 -5.36 -5.12 -22.93
CA VAL A 76 -5.64 -4.06 -23.92
C VAL A 76 -4.46 -3.11 -24.08
N LEU A 77 -4.01 -2.49 -22.99
CA LEU A 77 -2.94 -1.49 -23.05
C LEU A 77 -1.57 -2.12 -23.33
N THR A 78 -1.18 -3.21 -22.65
CA THR A 78 0.11 -3.88 -22.93
C THR A 78 0.23 -4.31 -24.39
N PRO A 79 -0.74 -5.04 -24.97
CA PRO A 79 -0.64 -5.46 -26.37
C PRO A 79 -0.73 -4.30 -27.33
N ALA A 80 -1.54 -3.27 -27.05
CA ALA A 80 -1.62 -2.07 -27.89
C ALA A 80 -0.27 -1.32 -27.92
N ILE A 81 0.34 -1.08 -26.76
CA ILE A 81 1.66 -0.42 -26.67
C ILE A 81 2.70 -1.24 -27.44
N LYS A 82 2.69 -2.57 -27.29
CA LYS A 82 3.61 -3.44 -28.02
C LYS A 82 3.38 -3.37 -29.53
N LEU A 83 2.12 -3.53 -29.97
CA LEU A 83 1.74 -3.56 -31.38
C LEU A 83 2.05 -2.24 -32.12
N PHE A 84 1.73 -1.10 -31.52
CA PHE A 84 1.97 0.21 -32.14
C PHE A 84 3.40 0.73 -31.92
N GLY A 85 4.09 0.26 -30.87
CA GLY A 85 5.43 0.70 -30.52
C GLY A 85 6.56 -0.15 -31.13
N GLU A 86 6.29 -1.35 -31.62
CA GLU A 86 7.31 -2.27 -32.17
C GLU A 86 8.07 -1.64 -33.36
N ALA A 87 7.39 -0.82 -34.16
CA ALA A 87 7.94 -0.15 -35.34
C ALA A 87 8.79 1.10 -35.01
N LEU A 88 8.88 1.52 -33.75
CA LEU A 88 9.71 2.66 -33.37
C LEU A 88 11.19 2.25 -33.36
N ASP A 89 12.04 3.13 -33.89
CA ASP A 89 13.50 2.95 -33.95
C ASP A 89 14.24 3.71 -32.84
N GLN A 90 13.50 4.43 -31.99
CA GLN A 90 14.03 5.10 -30.81
C GLN A 90 13.20 4.76 -29.56
N PRO A 91 13.84 4.60 -28.39
CA PRO A 91 13.13 4.41 -27.13
C PRO A 91 12.21 5.59 -26.82
N LEU A 92 10.91 5.32 -26.72
CA LEU A 92 9.91 6.32 -26.29
C LEU A 92 10.03 6.54 -24.78
N PHE A 93 10.04 7.80 -24.33
CA PHE A 93 10.23 8.17 -22.92
C PHE A 93 11.50 7.56 -22.28
N ALA A 94 12.63 7.60 -23.00
CA ALA A 94 13.92 7.08 -22.54
C ALA A 94 14.34 7.57 -21.15
N GLU A 95 13.99 8.82 -20.82
CA GLU A 95 14.25 9.48 -19.54
C GLU A 95 13.60 8.81 -18.31
N LEU A 96 12.56 8.00 -18.52
CA LEU A 96 11.88 7.25 -17.45
C LEU A 96 12.57 5.93 -17.12
N MET A 97 13.54 5.51 -17.93
CA MET A 97 14.12 4.18 -17.88
C MET A 97 15.55 4.21 -17.34
N VAL A 98 15.85 3.30 -16.42
CA VAL A 98 17.23 3.05 -15.96
C VAL A 98 18.12 2.59 -17.13
N LYS A 99 17.55 1.80 -18.05
CA LYS A 99 18.19 1.39 -19.31
C LYS A 99 17.20 1.62 -20.45
N PRO A 100 17.42 2.63 -21.31
CA PRO A 100 16.58 2.85 -22.49
C PRO A 100 16.58 1.60 -23.37
N GLN A 101 15.39 1.13 -23.71
CA GLN A 101 15.17 -0.04 -24.55
C GLN A 101 14.08 0.25 -25.58
N LEU A 102 14.13 -0.43 -26.72
CA LEU A 102 13.07 -0.35 -27.72
C LEU A 102 11.88 -1.20 -27.26
N ILE A 103 10.65 -0.77 -27.58
CA ILE A 103 9.42 -1.47 -27.19
C ILE A 103 9.38 -2.90 -27.75
N ARG A 104 10.00 -3.13 -28.92
CA ARG A 104 10.10 -4.47 -29.53
C ARG A 104 10.83 -5.49 -28.65
N ASP A 105 11.81 -5.03 -27.88
CA ASP A 105 12.65 -5.85 -27.00
C ASP A 105 12.08 -5.99 -25.57
N MET A 106 11.00 -5.27 -25.26
CA MET A 106 10.40 -5.27 -23.93
C MET A 106 9.50 -6.49 -23.68
N GLY A 107 9.66 -7.07 -22.49
CA GLY A 107 8.71 -8.03 -21.93
C GLY A 107 7.43 -7.34 -21.42
N PRO A 108 6.38 -8.11 -21.09
CA PRO A 108 5.14 -7.57 -20.52
C PRO A 108 5.37 -6.76 -19.23
N ASP A 109 6.27 -7.22 -18.35
CA ASP A 109 6.59 -6.52 -17.10
C ASP A 109 7.33 -5.20 -17.33
N ASP A 110 8.19 -5.11 -18.36
CA ASP A 110 8.88 -3.87 -18.72
C ASP A 110 7.89 -2.84 -19.27
N ILE A 111 6.97 -3.26 -20.14
CA ILE A 111 5.90 -2.38 -20.64
C ILE A 111 5.02 -1.91 -19.47
N ARG A 112 4.67 -2.81 -18.55
CA ARG A 112 3.89 -2.46 -17.37
C ARG A 112 4.62 -1.38 -16.56
N ARG A 113 5.88 -1.62 -16.22
CA ARG A 113 6.70 -0.74 -15.37
C ARG A 113 6.93 0.63 -16.00
N ASN A 114 7.29 0.66 -17.28
CA ASN A 114 7.75 1.87 -17.94
C ASN A 114 6.61 2.73 -18.51
N TYR A 115 5.42 2.16 -18.75
CA TYR A 115 4.30 2.89 -19.35
C TYR A 115 3.01 2.77 -18.54
N ILE A 116 2.55 1.55 -18.26
CA ILE A 116 1.23 1.32 -17.64
C ILE A 116 1.19 1.85 -16.22
N LEU A 117 2.27 1.75 -15.44
CA LEU A 117 2.30 2.33 -14.09
C LEU A 117 2.08 3.85 -14.10
N TYR A 118 2.53 4.57 -15.15
CA TYR A 118 2.29 6.01 -15.30
C TYR A 118 0.85 6.31 -15.74
N ILE A 119 0.28 5.50 -16.62
CA ILE A 119 -1.15 5.58 -17.00
C ILE A 119 -2.02 5.31 -15.77
N GLY A 120 -1.75 4.22 -15.06
CA GLY A 120 -2.42 3.89 -13.79
C GLY A 120 -2.23 5.00 -12.75
N ALA A 121 -1.06 5.63 -12.70
CA ALA A 121 -0.82 6.75 -11.79
C ALA A 121 -1.71 7.95 -12.08
N GLY A 122 -1.83 8.36 -13.35
CA GLY A 122 -2.76 9.42 -13.75
C GLY A 122 -4.22 9.07 -13.47
N ALA A 123 -4.60 7.80 -13.68
CA ALA A 123 -5.94 7.31 -13.38
C ALA A 123 -6.25 7.37 -11.87
N VAL A 124 -5.31 6.93 -11.01
CA VAL A 124 -5.50 6.94 -9.54
C VAL A 124 -5.49 8.36 -9.00
N ALA A 125 -4.58 9.22 -9.48
CA ALA A 125 -4.54 10.64 -9.10
C ALA A 125 -5.88 11.32 -9.41
N THR A 126 -6.43 11.07 -10.60
CA THR A 126 -7.72 11.61 -11.03
C THR A 126 -8.88 11.03 -10.23
N GLY A 127 -8.92 9.71 -9.99
CA GLY A 127 -9.92 9.09 -9.14
C GLY A 127 -9.88 9.64 -7.70
N GLY A 128 -8.68 9.86 -7.16
CA GLY A 128 -8.47 10.50 -5.86
C GLY A 128 -8.97 11.94 -5.81
N LEU A 129 -8.68 12.74 -6.84
CA LEU A 129 -9.17 14.11 -6.96
C LEU A 129 -10.70 14.18 -7.09
N ILE A 130 -11.30 13.30 -7.90
CA ILE A 130 -12.76 13.19 -8.02
C ILE A 130 -13.38 12.85 -6.65
N SER A 131 -12.80 11.89 -5.94
CA SER A 131 -13.27 11.48 -4.61
C SER A 131 -13.19 12.62 -3.60
N LEU A 132 -12.14 13.44 -3.68
CA LEU A 132 -12.02 14.66 -2.88
C LEU A 132 -13.11 15.68 -3.20
N ILE A 133 -13.33 15.98 -4.48
CA ILE A 133 -14.34 16.95 -4.92
C ILE A 133 -15.73 16.51 -4.42
N GLN A 134 -16.02 15.21 -4.49
CA GLN A 134 -17.26 14.64 -3.97
C GLN A 134 -17.37 14.72 -2.45
N ALA A 135 -16.25 14.58 -1.72
CA ALA A 135 -16.21 14.70 -0.26
C ALA A 135 -16.21 16.16 0.25
N LEU A 136 -15.94 17.14 -0.63
CA LEU A 136 -15.76 18.54 -0.26
C LEU A 136 -16.94 19.16 0.51
N PRO A 137 -18.22 18.93 0.13
CA PRO A 137 -19.36 19.44 0.89
C PRO A 137 -19.41 18.90 2.34
N LEU A 138 -19.11 17.61 2.51
CA LEU A 138 -19.07 16.95 3.82
C LEU A 138 -17.89 17.46 4.66
N ILE A 139 -16.75 17.70 4.03
CA ILE A 139 -15.57 18.32 4.66
C ILE A 139 -15.93 19.70 5.21
N PHE A 140 -16.52 20.57 4.40
CA PHE A 140 -16.90 21.92 4.84
C PHE A 140 -17.97 21.90 5.93
N GLY A 141 -18.98 21.03 5.84
CA GLY A 141 -19.98 20.86 6.89
C GLY A 141 -19.36 20.41 8.22
N SER A 142 -18.42 19.46 8.14
CA SER A 142 -17.67 18.94 9.29
C SER A 142 -16.82 19.99 9.98
N ILE A 143 -16.07 20.77 9.20
CA ILE A 143 -15.22 21.85 9.72
C ILE A 143 -16.08 22.96 10.35
N ARG A 144 -17.15 23.40 9.67
CA ARG A 144 -18.04 24.46 10.17
C ARG A 144 -18.62 24.10 11.53
N SER A 145 -19.12 22.88 11.69
CA SER A 145 -19.72 22.48 12.95
C SER A 145 -18.66 22.14 14.01
N GLY A 146 -17.47 21.63 13.65
CA GLY A 146 -16.37 21.48 14.59
C GLY A 146 -15.88 22.81 15.18
N LEU A 147 -15.82 23.87 14.35
CA LEU A 147 -15.55 25.23 14.83
C LEU A 147 -16.70 25.79 15.68
N GLY A 148 -17.95 25.44 15.36
CA GLY A 148 -19.12 25.79 16.16
C GLY A 148 -19.09 25.16 17.56
N ASP A 149 -18.69 23.89 17.66
CA ASP A 149 -18.55 23.18 18.94
C ASP A 149 -17.43 23.80 19.80
N LEU A 150 -16.32 24.25 19.17
CA LEU A 150 -15.26 24.99 19.86
C LEU A 150 -15.72 26.37 20.36
N ALA A 151 -16.50 27.10 19.55
CA ALA A 151 -17.01 28.43 19.90
C ALA A 151 -18.12 28.39 20.96
N GLY A 152 -18.89 27.31 21.03
CA GLY A 152 -19.91 27.06 22.06
C GLY A 152 -19.36 26.46 23.37
N GLY A 153 -18.11 25.99 23.36
CA GLY A 153 -17.49 25.20 24.43
C GLY A 153 -16.87 25.99 25.59
N ALA A 154 -17.42 27.15 25.96
CA ALA A 154 -17.05 27.88 27.19
C ALA A 154 -18.05 27.65 28.34
N GLY A 155 -18.71 26.48 28.34
CA GLY A 155 -19.54 26.00 29.44
C GLY A 155 -18.79 24.96 30.28
N GLY A 156 -17.74 25.40 30.98
CA GLY A 156 -17.06 24.58 31.98
C GLY A 156 -18.01 24.23 33.12
N GLY A 157 -18.52 23.00 33.10
CA GLY A 157 -19.09 22.37 34.27
C GLY A 157 -18.13 21.28 34.73
N GLU A 158 -17.60 21.41 35.95
CA GLU A 158 -16.99 20.28 36.67
C GLU A 158 -17.98 19.12 36.67
N HIS A 159 -17.80 18.19 35.73
CA HIS A 159 -18.54 16.95 35.77
C HIS A 159 -17.87 16.04 36.78
N ALA A 160 -18.49 15.94 37.96
CA ALA A 160 -18.64 14.67 38.67
C ALA A 160 -19.41 13.67 37.78
N GLY A 161 -18.91 13.46 36.56
CA GLY A 161 -19.58 12.82 35.44
C GLY A 161 -19.48 11.31 35.53
N ARG A 162 -20.45 10.65 34.89
CA ARG A 162 -20.49 9.19 34.76
C ARG A 162 -19.16 8.71 34.20
N ARG A 163 -18.71 7.53 34.66
CA ARG A 163 -17.47 6.91 34.17
C ARG A 163 -17.42 6.85 32.63
N THR A 164 -18.56 6.69 31.98
CA THR A 164 -18.72 6.60 30.52
C THR A 164 -18.51 7.91 29.76
N GLU A 165 -18.37 9.05 30.46
CA GLU A 165 -18.17 10.39 29.87
C GLU A 165 -16.78 10.96 30.22
N ARG A 166 -15.91 10.14 30.82
CA ARG A 166 -14.56 10.55 31.20
C ARG A 166 -13.58 10.36 30.04
N ASP A 167 -13.29 11.46 29.36
CA ASP A 167 -12.25 11.57 28.32
C ASP A 167 -10.87 11.92 28.90
N LEU A 168 -9.83 11.80 28.07
CA LEU A 168 -8.53 12.39 28.39
C LEU A 168 -8.68 13.91 28.61
N PRO A 169 -8.03 14.45 29.66
CA PRO A 169 -8.15 15.87 29.94
C PRO A 169 -7.53 16.69 28.80
N ILE A 170 -8.22 17.74 28.37
CA ILE A 170 -7.86 18.54 27.18
C ILE A 170 -6.44 19.12 27.25
N TRP A 171 -5.95 19.44 28.46
CA TRP A 171 -4.59 19.94 28.65
C TRP A 171 -3.54 18.91 28.24
N LEU A 172 -3.79 17.61 28.48
CA LEU A 172 -2.86 16.55 28.09
C LEU A 172 -2.83 16.40 26.57
N VAL A 173 -3.98 16.55 25.92
CA VAL A 173 -4.08 16.58 24.45
C VAL A 173 -3.31 17.78 23.90
N ALA A 174 -3.47 18.97 24.49
CA ALA A 174 -2.76 20.17 24.09
C ALA A 174 -1.24 20.03 24.24
N VAL A 175 -0.77 19.50 25.38
CA VAL A 175 0.65 19.20 25.62
C VAL A 175 1.15 18.16 24.61
N GLY A 176 0.35 17.14 24.30
CA GLY A 176 0.65 16.15 23.27
C GLY A 176 0.82 16.76 21.88
N CYS A 177 -0.05 17.69 21.49
CA CYS A 177 0.07 18.44 20.23
C CYS A 177 1.34 19.28 20.16
N VAL A 178 1.69 20.00 21.24
CA VAL A 178 2.95 20.76 21.33
C VAL A 178 4.16 19.81 21.26
N GLY A 179 4.12 18.71 21.98
CA GLY A 179 5.14 17.66 21.91
C GLY A 179 5.30 17.09 20.51
N LEU A 180 4.21 16.91 19.77
CA LEU A 180 4.23 16.46 18.37
C LEU A 180 4.89 17.49 17.45
N VAL A 181 4.60 18.78 17.59
CA VAL A 181 5.28 19.85 16.83
C VAL A 181 6.79 19.81 17.09
N ILE A 182 7.20 19.67 18.35
CA ILE A 182 8.62 19.57 18.72
C ILE A 182 9.25 18.32 18.10
N ALA A 183 8.60 17.15 18.22
CA ALA A 183 9.09 15.89 17.67
C ALA A 183 9.24 15.94 16.14
N ILE A 184 8.27 16.51 15.42
CA ILE A 184 8.34 16.66 13.96
C ILE A 184 9.49 17.59 13.56
N THR A 185 9.65 18.71 14.29
CA THR A 185 10.70 19.70 14.00
C THR A 185 12.10 19.16 14.27
N LEU A 186 12.26 18.36 15.34
CA LEU A 186 13.55 17.79 15.72
C LEU A 186 13.92 16.54 14.93
N ALA A 187 12.97 15.89 14.26
CA ALA A 187 13.20 14.67 13.48
C ALA A 187 13.90 15.00 12.14
N PRO A 188 15.21 14.72 11.98
CA PRO A 188 15.95 15.11 10.77
C PRO A 188 15.46 14.36 9.53
N SER A 189 14.83 13.19 9.71
CA SER A 189 14.25 12.37 8.65
C SER A 189 13.05 13.03 7.97
N LEU A 190 12.30 13.87 8.67
CA LEU A 190 11.09 14.53 8.14
C LEU A 190 11.43 15.82 7.38
N ARG A 191 12.66 16.35 7.54
CA ARG A 191 13.15 17.58 6.89
C ARG A 191 12.18 18.76 7.05
N MET A 192 11.52 18.85 8.20
CA MET A 192 10.46 19.83 8.45
C MET A 192 10.99 20.99 9.30
N ASN A 193 10.61 22.22 8.95
CA ASN A 193 10.82 23.38 9.82
C ASN A 193 9.65 23.53 10.80
N TRP A 194 9.79 24.40 11.80
CA TRP A 194 8.75 24.58 12.83
C TRP A 194 7.40 25.03 12.24
N VAL A 195 7.42 25.84 11.17
CA VAL A 195 6.20 26.30 10.47
C VAL A 195 5.46 25.12 9.86
N GLY A 196 6.18 24.25 9.15
CA GLY A 196 5.64 23.03 8.55
C GLY A 196 5.13 22.06 9.60
N SER A 197 5.81 21.92 10.74
CA SER A 197 5.35 21.10 11.86
C SER A 197 4.03 21.59 12.46
N VAL A 198 3.87 22.92 12.63
CA VAL A 198 2.60 23.51 13.07
C VAL A 198 1.51 23.29 12.04
N LEU A 199 1.82 23.51 10.75
CA LEU A 199 0.88 23.27 9.65
C LEU A 199 0.38 21.82 9.64
N VAL A 200 1.26 20.84 9.85
CA VAL A 200 0.90 19.42 9.95
C VAL A 200 -0.11 19.17 11.07
N VAL A 201 0.09 19.76 12.26
CA VAL A 201 -0.84 19.60 13.39
C VAL A 201 -2.18 20.27 13.09
N VAL A 202 -2.18 21.47 12.50
CA VAL A 202 -3.40 22.19 12.11
C VAL A 202 -4.18 21.41 11.04
N CYS A 203 -3.52 20.97 9.98
CA CYS A 203 -4.13 20.13 8.94
C CYS A 203 -4.62 18.82 9.53
N GLY A 204 -3.82 18.17 10.37
CA GLY A 204 -4.18 16.94 11.07
C GLY A 204 -5.43 17.09 11.93
N PHE A 205 -5.59 18.21 12.63
CA PHE A 205 -6.80 18.53 13.40
C PHE A 205 -8.04 18.59 12.50
N PHE A 206 -8.01 19.37 11.42
CA PHE A 206 -9.16 19.48 10.52
C PHE A 206 -9.52 18.14 9.86
N PHE A 207 -8.53 17.40 9.37
CA PHE A 207 -8.76 16.09 8.75
C PHE A 207 -9.18 15.02 9.76
N ALA A 208 -8.75 15.10 11.02
CA ALA A 208 -9.24 14.24 12.09
C ALA A 208 -10.74 14.47 12.35
N THR A 209 -11.19 15.73 12.41
CA THR A 209 -12.60 16.07 12.57
C THR A 209 -13.45 15.55 11.41
N VAL A 210 -13.02 15.79 10.18
CA VAL A 210 -13.69 15.27 8.97
C VAL A 210 -13.78 13.75 9.01
N SER A 211 -12.66 13.09 9.26
CA SER A 211 -12.58 11.63 9.23
C SER A 211 -13.44 10.98 10.31
N SER A 212 -13.46 11.53 11.54
CA SER A 212 -14.32 11.05 12.63
C SER A 212 -15.80 11.14 12.28
N ARG A 213 -16.25 12.26 11.68
CA ARG A 213 -17.66 12.43 11.26
C ARG A 213 -18.05 11.50 10.12
N LEU A 214 -17.25 11.44 9.06
CA LEU A 214 -17.49 10.51 7.95
C LEU A 214 -17.55 9.07 8.45
N THR A 215 -16.62 8.70 9.33
CA THR A 215 -16.62 7.37 9.96
C THR A 215 -17.87 7.13 10.82
N GLY A 216 -18.41 8.16 11.47
CA GLY A 216 -19.66 8.09 12.22
C GLY A 216 -20.90 7.89 11.34
N GLU A 217 -20.94 8.53 10.17
CA GLU A 217 -22.06 8.50 9.22
C GLU A 217 -22.06 7.27 8.32
N ILE A 218 -20.92 6.98 7.68
CA ILE A 218 -20.81 5.94 6.64
C ILE A 218 -19.91 4.76 7.04
N GLY A 219 -19.26 4.83 8.20
CA GLY A 219 -18.31 3.81 8.68
C GLY A 219 -16.88 4.01 8.16
N SER A 220 -15.90 3.45 8.88
CA SER A 220 -14.47 3.51 8.57
C SER A 220 -14.11 2.81 7.26
N SER A 221 -14.75 1.68 6.96
CA SER A 221 -14.53 0.93 5.71
C SER A 221 -14.93 1.74 4.46
N SER A 222 -15.90 2.64 4.61
CA SER A 222 -16.40 3.51 3.54
C SER A 222 -15.79 4.91 3.56
N ASN A 223 -14.99 5.23 4.58
CA ASN A 223 -14.32 6.53 4.71
C ASN A 223 -13.28 6.67 3.57
N PRO A 224 -13.34 7.73 2.73
CA PRO A 224 -12.49 7.88 1.55
C PRO A 224 -11.03 8.26 1.88
N ILE A 225 -10.41 7.62 2.88
CA ILE A 225 -9.06 7.91 3.38
C ILE A 225 -8.04 7.90 2.24
N SER A 226 -8.08 6.88 1.38
CA SER A 226 -7.15 6.77 0.24
C SER A 226 -7.26 7.94 -0.74
N GLY A 227 -8.48 8.46 -0.99
CA GLY A 227 -8.68 9.65 -1.81
C GLY A 227 -8.20 10.93 -1.10
N MET A 228 -8.48 11.04 0.20
CA MET A 228 -8.00 12.14 1.05
C MET A 228 -6.47 12.18 1.13
N THR A 229 -5.79 11.03 1.10
CA THR A 229 -4.32 10.95 1.05
C THR A 229 -3.75 11.54 -0.21
N VAL A 230 -4.26 11.10 -1.36
CA VAL A 230 -3.81 11.62 -2.66
C VAL A 230 -4.09 13.13 -2.74
N ALA A 231 -5.27 13.57 -2.31
CA ALA A 231 -5.62 14.99 -2.27
C ALA A 231 -4.69 15.83 -1.39
N THR A 232 -4.41 15.38 -0.17
CA THR A 232 -3.51 16.07 0.76
C THR A 232 -2.12 16.20 0.16
N LEU A 233 -1.63 15.12 -0.48
CA LEU A 233 -0.35 15.12 -1.17
C LEU A 233 -0.31 16.11 -2.34
N LEU A 234 -1.32 16.07 -3.22
CA LEU A 234 -1.45 16.97 -4.38
C LEU A 234 -1.48 18.43 -3.94
N LEU A 235 -2.30 18.76 -2.94
CA LEU A 235 -2.42 20.11 -2.40
C LEU A 235 -1.09 20.58 -1.78
N THR A 236 -0.45 19.72 -0.99
CA THR A 236 0.85 20.03 -0.38
C THR A 236 1.91 20.28 -1.45
N CYS A 237 2.00 19.42 -2.47
CA CYS A 237 2.94 19.60 -3.57
C CYS A 237 2.65 20.88 -4.37
N LEU A 238 1.38 21.24 -4.57
CA LEU A 238 1.00 22.48 -5.25
C LEU A 238 1.40 23.71 -4.43
N VAL A 239 1.17 23.71 -3.12
CA VAL A 239 1.61 24.80 -2.24
C VAL A 239 3.13 24.93 -2.27
N PHE A 240 3.85 23.81 -2.19
CA PHE A 240 5.31 23.80 -2.24
C PHE A 240 5.83 24.35 -3.58
N LEU A 241 5.22 23.94 -4.69
CA LEU A 241 5.52 24.46 -6.02
C LEU A 241 5.31 25.99 -6.11
N LEU A 242 4.19 26.50 -5.58
CA LEU A 242 3.90 27.94 -5.54
C LEU A 242 4.90 28.74 -4.68
N LEU A 243 5.44 28.11 -3.64
CA LEU A 243 6.47 28.69 -2.78
C LEU A 243 7.91 28.48 -3.30
N GLY A 244 8.08 27.78 -4.43
CA GLY A 244 9.39 27.45 -5.01
C GLY A 244 10.14 26.33 -4.28
N TRP A 245 9.48 25.56 -3.42
CA TRP A 245 10.05 24.44 -2.66
C TRP A 245 10.07 23.16 -3.50
N THR A 246 11.02 23.07 -4.43
CA THR A 246 11.12 21.98 -5.42
C THR A 246 12.38 21.11 -5.26
N THR A 247 13.17 21.36 -4.22
CA THR A 247 14.39 20.60 -3.97
C THR A 247 14.07 19.15 -3.55
N PRO A 248 15.00 18.20 -3.72
CA PRO A 248 14.79 16.82 -3.25
C PRO A 248 14.41 16.71 -1.77
N THR A 249 14.90 17.64 -0.93
CA THR A 249 14.52 17.70 0.48
C THR A 249 13.07 18.12 0.68
N ASP A 250 12.56 19.00 -0.17
CA ASP A 250 11.16 19.44 -0.12
C ASP A 250 10.20 18.32 -0.52
N ARG A 251 10.63 17.40 -1.39
CA ARG A 251 9.85 16.20 -1.76
C ARG A 251 9.64 15.27 -0.57
N VAL A 252 10.70 15.05 0.22
CA VAL A 252 10.63 14.27 1.46
C VAL A 252 9.72 14.95 2.48
N ALA A 253 9.80 16.29 2.59
CA ALA A 253 8.92 17.06 3.46
C ALA A 253 7.45 16.97 3.01
N ALA A 254 7.14 17.11 1.72
CA ALA A 254 5.78 16.98 1.19
C ALA A 254 5.17 15.58 1.45
N LEU A 255 5.97 14.52 1.23
CA LEU A 255 5.58 13.15 1.58
C LEU A 255 5.31 13.01 3.07
N SER A 256 6.14 13.62 3.91
CA SER A 256 6.01 13.58 5.38
C SER A 256 4.73 14.27 5.85
N VAL A 257 4.39 15.45 5.30
CA VAL A 257 3.12 16.14 5.60
C VAL A 257 1.93 15.24 5.26
N ALA A 258 1.88 14.74 4.03
CA ALA A 258 0.77 13.90 3.59
C ALA A 258 0.66 12.64 4.44
N ALA A 259 1.76 11.95 4.73
CA ALA A 259 1.77 10.75 5.55
C ALA A 259 1.22 11.02 6.97
N ILE A 260 1.71 12.05 7.66
CA ILE A 260 1.30 12.35 9.03
C ILE A 260 -0.19 12.74 9.09
N VAL A 261 -0.64 13.63 8.19
CA VAL A 261 -2.05 14.06 8.14
C VAL A 261 -2.98 12.87 7.87
N CYS A 262 -2.58 11.94 6.99
CA CYS A 262 -3.39 10.77 6.67
C CYS A 262 -3.43 9.73 7.78
N ILE A 263 -2.32 9.52 8.48
CA ILE A 263 -2.28 8.67 9.67
C ILE A 263 -3.18 9.27 10.76
N ALA A 264 -3.12 10.59 10.97
CA ALA A 264 -4.00 11.29 11.91
C ALA A 264 -5.47 11.13 11.53
N ALA A 265 -5.84 11.34 10.26
CA ALA A 265 -7.19 11.14 9.76
C ALA A 265 -7.67 9.70 9.94
N SER A 266 -6.86 8.72 9.55
CA SER A 266 -7.20 7.30 9.69
C SER A 266 -7.41 6.92 11.15
N ASN A 267 -6.48 7.29 12.03
CA ASN A 267 -6.58 6.98 13.46
C ASN A 267 -7.76 7.69 14.12
N ALA A 268 -8.10 8.91 13.73
CA ALA A 268 -9.28 9.62 14.23
C ALA A 268 -10.58 8.91 13.87
N GLY A 269 -10.71 8.41 12.63
CA GLY A 269 -11.84 7.61 12.19
C GLY A 269 -12.00 6.33 13.02
N THR A 270 -10.94 5.52 13.10
CA THR A 270 -10.94 4.28 13.89
C THR A 270 -11.22 4.55 15.38
N THR A 271 -10.60 5.58 15.96
CA THR A 271 -10.84 5.97 17.36
C THR A 271 -12.30 6.32 17.59
N SER A 272 -12.93 7.07 16.67
CA SER A 272 -14.35 7.42 16.76
C SER A 272 -15.26 6.18 16.77
N GLN A 273 -14.92 5.16 15.98
CA GLN A 273 -15.62 3.88 15.95
C GLN A 273 -15.41 3.05 17.22
N ASP A 274 -14.18 3.03 17.73
CA ASP A 274 -13.85 2.33 18.97
C ASP A 274 -14.57 2.97 20.16
N LEU A 275 -14.60 4.31 20.22
CA LEU A 275 -15.33 5.07 21.24
C LEU A 275 -16.84 4.81 21.15
N LYS A 276 -17.43 4.75 19.95
CA LYS A 276 -18.84 4.37 19.77
C LYS A 276 -19.11 2.95 20.29
N THR A 277 -18.25 1.99 19.95
CA THR A 277 -18.38 0.61 20.44
C THR A 277 -18.24 0.55 21.96
N GLY A 278 -17.28 1.28 22.51
CA GLY A 278 -17.06 1.42 23.95
C GLY A 278 -18.27 2.03 24.65
N TYR A 279 -18.85 3.10 24.11
CA TYR A 279 -20.07 3.72 24.62
C TYR A 279 -21.23 2.72 24.71
N LEU A 280 -21.47 1.93 23.65
CA LEU A 280 -22.51 0.90 23.64
C LEU A 280 -22.27 -0.22 24.67
N LEU A 281 -21.01 -0.53 24.97
CA LEU A 281 -20.62 -1.52 25.98
C LEU A 281 -20.49 -0.93 27.40
N GLY A 282 -20.65 0.39 27.56
CA GLY A 282 -20.43 1.08 28.83
C GLY A 282 -18.95 1.17 29.25
N ALA A 283 -18.00 1.21 28.31
CA ALA A 283 -16.58 1.42 28.57
C ALA A 283 -16.27 2.86 29.05
N THR A 284 -15.08 3.06 29.60
CA THR A 284 -14.57 4.40 29.97
C THR A 284 -13.74 4.95 28.80
N PRO A 285 -14.10 6.09 28.19
CA PRO A 285 -13.38 6.64 27.02
C PRO A 285 -11.87 6.84 27.22
N GLN A 286 -11.43 7.38 28.37
CA GLN A 286 -10.02 7.64 28.65
C GLN A 286 -9.13 6.38 28.50
N TRP A 287 -9.62 5.20 28.89
CA TRP A 287 -8.83 3.96 28.83
C TRP A 287 -8.77 3.42 27.41
N GLN A 288 -9.81 3.66 26.61
CA GLN A 288 -9.79 3.34 25.18
C GLN A 288 -8.77 4.23 24.45
N GLN A 289 -8.75 5.53 24.74
CA GLN A 289 -7.80 6.48 24.16
C GLN A 289 -6.34 6.09 24.48
N TRP A 290 -6.04 5.74 25.74
CA TRP A 290 -4.72 5.20 26.11
C TRP A 290 -4.39 3.87 25.40
N SER A 291 -5.35 2.95 25.33
CA SER A 291 -5.14 1.66 24.65
C SER A 291 -4.84 1.85 23.17
N ILE A 292 -5.53 2.78 22.50
CA ILE A 292 -5.31 3.11 21.09
C ILE A 292 -3.93 3.76 20.91
N LEU A 293 -3.53 4.67 21.81
CA LEU A 293 -2.20 5.29 21.75
C LEU A 293 -1.08 4.24 21.88
N VAL A 294 -1.17 3.34 22.86
CA VAL A 294 -0.21 2.25 23.05
C VAL A 294 -0.21 1.31 21.84
N GLY A 295 -1.39 0.94 21.33
CA GLY A 295 -1.52 0.11 20.14
C GLY A 295 -0.87 0.74 18.91
N ALA A 296 -1.17 2.02 18.64
CA ALA A 296 -0.63 2.75 17.50
C ALA A 296 0.89 2.90 17.57
N VAL A 297 1.45 3.24 18.73
CA VAL A 297 2.91 3.34 18.92
C VAL A 297 3.58 1.98 18.75
N THR A 298 3.02 0.93 19.35
CA THR A 298 3.55 -0.43 19.22
C THR A 298 3.54 -0.89 17.77
N SER A 299 2.42 -0.69 17.06
CA SER A 299 2.29 -1.01 15.63
C SER A 299 3.28 -0.22 14.78
N ALA A 300 3.46 1.08 15.02
CA ALA A 300 4.40 1.91 14.28
C ALA A 300 5.85 1.41 14.45
N LEU A 301 6.25 1.03 15.66
CA LEU A 301 7.58 0.50 15.94
C LEU A 301 7.80 -0.87 15.28
N VAL A 302 6.85 -1.79 15.42
CA VAL A 302 6.93 -3.14 14.84
C VAL A 302 6.94 -3.09 13.32
N ILE A 303 6.03 -2.32 12.71
CA ILE A 303 5.94 -2.17 11.25
C ILE A 303 7.20 -1.48 10.72
N GLY A 304 7.64 -0.39 11.35
CA GLY A 304 8.84 0.34 10.95
C GLY A 304 10.09 -0.53 11.00
N TRP A 305 10.28 -1.27 12.10
CA TRP A 305 11.38 -2.22 12.23
C TRP A 305 11.31 -3.33 11.17
N THR A 306 10.12 -3.91 10.95
CA THR A 306 9.92 -4.95 9.95
C THR A 306 10.26 -4.46 8.55
N LEU A 307 9.77 -3.28 8.14
CA LEU A 307 10.04 -2.70 6.83
C LEU A 307 11.54 -2.44 6.61
N VAL A 308 12.25 -1.91 7.61
CA VAL A 308 13.71 -1.68 7.50
C VAL A 308 14.45 -3.00 7.34
N LYS A 309 14.11 -4.04 8.12
CA LYS A 309 14.73 -5.36 8.00
C LYS A 309 14.43 -6.05 6.67
N LEU A 310 13.19 -5.97 6.19
CA LEU A 310 12.80 -6.46 4.87
C LEU A 310 13.55 -5.72 3.75
N ASN A 311 13.73 -4.41 3.89
CA ASN A 311 14.48 -3.63 2.92
C ASN A 311 15.96 -4.02 2.89
N ASP A 312 16.60 -4.11 4.05
CA ASP A 312 18.01 -4.47 4.17
C ASP A 312 18.28 -5.90 3.66
N ALA A 313 17.36 -6.84 3.93
CA ALA A 313 17.47 -8.25 3.56
C ALA A 313 17.62 -8.50 2.04
N GLY A 314 16.76 -7.87 1.24
CA GLY A 314 16.77 -8.03 -0.23
C GLY A 314 17.54 -6.92 -0.96
N THR A 315 18.28 -6.07 -0.24
CA THR A 315 19.15 -5.07 -0.87
C THR A 315 20.34 -5.78 -1.51
N VAL A 316 20.61 -5.45 -2.77
CA VAL A 316 21.72 -6.01 -3.55
C VAL A 316 22.72 -4.89 -3.82
N TYR A 317 24.00 -5.16 -3.55
CA TYR A 317 25.09 -4.29 -3.97
C TYR A 317 25.77 -4.95 -5.15
N THR A 318 25.83 -4.25 -6.29
CA THR A 318 26.47 -4.75 -7.50
C THR A 318 27.56 -3.80 -7.98
N GLN A 319 28.57 -4.38 -8.61
CA GLN A 319 29.61 -3.64 -9.35
C GLN A 319 29.39 -3.69 -10.87
N ARG A 320 28.38 -4.44 -11.33
CA ARG A 320 28.08 -4.61 -12.75
C ARG A 320 27.48 -3.34 -13.33
N ASP A 321 27.85 -3.06 -14.58
CA ASP A 321 27.31 -1.96 -15.38
C ASP A 321 27.35 -0.58 -14.69
N LEU A 322 28.33 -0.36 -13.81
CA LEU A 322 28.51 0.92 -13.15
C LEU A 322 28.90 2.00 -14.16
N PRO A 323 28.23 3.17 -14.15
CA PRO A 323 28.65 4.32 -14.94
C PRO A 323 30.10 4.69 -14.60
N GLN A 324 30.93 4.83 -15.64
CA GLN A 324 32.33 5.19 -15.50
C GLN A 324 32.48 6.71 -15.37
N ILE A 325 31.91 7.26 -14.29
CA ILE A 325 31.96 8.68 -13.97
C ILE A 325 32.77 8.93 -12.69
N ARG A 326 33.32 10.14 -12.58
CA ARG A 326 33.99 10.61 -11.37
C ARG A 326 33.30 11.87 -10.88
N LEU A 327 32.74 11.81 -9.68
CA LEU A 327 32.10 12.96 -9.04
C LEU A 327 33.15 14.02 -8.71
N ALA A 328 32.75 15.28 -8.82
CA ALA A 328 33.60 16.41 -8.43
C ALA A 328 33.89 16.38 -6.92
N SER A 329 35.09 16.83 -6.53
CA SER A 329 35.58 16.70 -5.16
C SER A 329 34.75 17.47 -4.12
N ASP A 330 34.15 18.58 -4.52
CA ASP A 330 33.20 19.35 -3.71
C ASP A 330 31.94 18.55 -3.38
N VAL A 331 31.39 17.81 -4.36
CA VAL A 331 30.25 16.90 -4.16
C VAL A 331 30.64 15.79 -3.19
N VAL A 332 31.77 15.13 -3.40
CA VAL A 332 32.26 14.03 -2.55
C VAL A 332 32.47 14.51 -1.11
N ASN A 333 33.09 15.68 -0.93
CA ASN A 333 33.33 16.28 0.38
C ASN A 333 32.04 16.66 1.11
N GLY A 334 30.96 16.98 0.37
CA GLY A 334 29.64 17.24 0.92
C GLY A 334 28.88 15.99 1.40
N LEU A 335 29.33 14.78 1.05
CA LEU A 335 28.69 13.54 1.49
C LEU A 335 29.12 13.18 2.91
N SER A 336 28.19 13.31 3.86
CA SER A 336 28.44 13.03 5.28
C SER A 336 28.10 11.61 5.71
N ARG A 337 27.26 10.90 4.95
CA ARG A 337 26.82 9.54 5.27
C ARG A 337 27.76 8.53 4.66
N THR A 338 28.28 7.60 5.46
CA THR A 338 29.03 6.44 4.99
C THR A 338 28.25 5.16 5.17
N GLU A 339 28.54 4.17 4.33
CA GLU A 339 27.94 2.84 4.41
C GLU A 339 28.91 1.79 3.86
N ARG A 340 28.82 0.57 4.40
CA ARG A 340 29.56 -0.60 3.91
C ARG A 340 28.64 -1.41 2.99
N PRO A 341 29.15 -1.95 1.88
CA PRO A 341 28.38 -2.89 1.07
C PRO A 341 28.08 -4.15 1.91
N ARG A 342 26.90 -4.73 1.73
CA ARG A 342 26.41 -5.86 2.54
C ARG A 342 25.83 -6.94 1.64
N GLY A 343 26.20 -8.19 1.87
CA GLY A 343 25.68 -9.35 1.14
C GLY A 343 26.42 -10.62 1.55
N PRO A 344 25.81 -11.81 1.42
CA PRO A 344 26.46 -13.07 1.74
C PRO A 344 27.77 -13.30 0.95
N GLU A 345 27.89 -12.73 -0.24
CA GLU A 345 29.03 -12.80 -1.15
C GLU A 345 30.06 -11.67 -0.98
N ILE A 346 29.74 -10.63 -0.21
CA ILE A 346 30.56 -9.42 -0.12
C ILE A 346 31.49 -9.51 1.08
N THR A 347 32.79 -9.61 0.79
CA THR A 347 33.88 -9.58 1.79
C THR A 347 34.48 -8.19 1.98
N ASP A 348 34.06 -7.22 1.17
CA ASP A 348 34.50 -5.83 1.26
C ASP A 348 34.00 -5.20 2.57
N THR A 349 34.95 -4.78 3.41
CA THR A 349 34.68 -4.15 4.70
C THR A 349 34.94 -2.64 4.70
N GLN A 350 35.33 -2.08 3.55
CA GLN A 350 35.61 -0.67 3.38
C GLN A 350 34.33 0.16 3.54
N GLU A 351 34.47 1.34 4.15
CA GLU A 351 33.41 2.35 4.17
C GLU A 351 33.51 3.25 2.95
N TYR A 352 32.34 3.48 2.35
CA TYR A 352 32.19 4.34 1.20
C TYR A 352 31.21 5.46 1.52
N ARG A 353 31.37 6.60 0.85
CA ARG A 353 30.41 7.71 0.96
C ARG A 353 29.15 7.38 0.19
N VAL A 354 27.99 7.67 0.77
CA VAL A 354 26.69 7.40 0.15
C VAL A 354 26.27 8.60 -0.68
N TRP A 355 26.09 8.36 -1.97
CA TRP A 355 25.56 9.35 -2.90
C TRP A 355 24.22 8.87 -3.48
N HIS A 356 23.28 9.80 -3.63
CA HIS A 356 21.99 9.53 -4.28
C HIS A 356 21.96 10.26 -5.62
N ALA A 357 22.07 9.51 -6.71
CA ALA A 357 21.88 10.03 -8.06
C ALA A 357 20.39 10.34 -8.29
N MET A 358 20.10 11.54 -8.77
CA MET A 358 18.76 12.06 -9.02
C MET A 358 18.77 12.84 -10.33
N THR A 359 17.61 13.00 -10.97
CA THR A 359 17.54 13.80 -12.22
C THR A 359 18.11 15.20 -12.00
N GLY A 360 19.15 15.53 -12.76
CA GLY A 360 19.82 16.83 -12.76
C GLY A 360 21.11 16.93 -11.95
N ASN A 361 21.49 15.91 -11.17
CA ASN A 361 22.76 15.96 -10.40
C ASN A 361 23.95 15.25 -11.09
N ALA A 362 23.69 14.37 -12.05
CA ALA A 362 24.70 13.81 -12.94
C ALA A 362 24.02 13.32 -14.23
N GLU A 363 24.48 13.83 -15.38
CA GLU A 363 23.95 13.45 -16.68
C GLU A 363 24.42 12.03 -17.07
N GLY A 364 23.52 11.19 -17.56
CA GLY A 364 23.83 9.81 -17.97
C GLY A 364 23.99 8.79 -16.83
N VAL A 365 23.80 9.19 -15.58
CA VAL A 365 23.80 8.26 -14.43
C VAL A 365 22.35 7.90 -14.06
N PRO A 366 21.99 6.61 -14.02
CA PRO A 366 20.67 6.21 -13.57
C PRO A 366 20.38 6.67 -12.14
N GLN A 367 19.12 6.99 -11.85
CA GLN A 367 18.73 7.34 -10.49
C GLN A 367 18.93 6.17 -9.54
N GLY A 368 19.41 6.46 -8.34
CA GLY A 368 19.53 5.47 -7.28
C GLY A 368 20.64 5.78 -6.29
N LYS A 369 20.89 4.82 -5.40
CA LYS A 369 21.90 4.95 -4.35
C LYS A 369 23.20 4.31 -4.82
N TYR A 370 24.29 5.07 -4.74
CA TYR A 370 25.63 4.62 -5.07
C TYR A 370 26.55 4.77 -3.87
N LEU A 371 27.48 3.83 -3.74
CA LEU A 371 28.62 3.96 -2.85
C LEU A 371 29.79 4.52 -3.64
N VAL A 372 30.39 5.59 -3.13
CA VAL A 372 31.43 6.37 -3.80
C VAL A 372 32.71 6.32 -2.99
N ARG A 373 33.84 6.14 -3.68
CA ARG A 373 35.18 6.26 -3.09
C ARG A 373 35.53 7.72 -2.81
N ASP A 374 36.52 7.94 -1.96
CA ASP A 374 37.01 9.31 -1.68
C ASP A 374 37.60 10.01 -2.92
N ASP A 375 38.00 9.23 -3.93
CA ASP A 375 38.46 9.76 -5.22
C ASP A 375 37.32 10.15 -6.16
N GLY A 376 36.06 10.02 -5.74
CA GLY A 376 34.86 10.34 -6.52
C GLY A 376 34.41 9.27 -7.50
N SER A 377 35.10 8.13 -7.61
CA SER A 377 34.64 7.01 -8.45
C SER A 377 33.49 6.23 -7.79
N LEU A 378 32.56 5.73 -8.61
CA LEU A 378 31.49 4.84 -8.15
C LEU A 378 32.07 3.45 -7.85
N ALA A 379 31.80 2.94 -6.65
CA ALA A 379 32.25 1.63 -6.19
C ALA A 379 31.14 0.57 -6.27
N TRP A 380 29.91 0.94 -5.88
CA TRP A 380 28.78 0.03 -5.85
C TRP A 380 27.49 0.75 -6.20
N PHE A 381 26.58 0.04 -6.88
CA PHE A 381 25.18 0.41 -6.98
C PHE A 381 24.38 -0.38 -5.95
N CYS A 382 23.57 0.33 -5.16
CA CYS A 382 22.75 -0.24 -4.11
C CYS A 382 21.29 -0.32 -4.59
N ASP A 383 20.89 -1.50 -5.03
CA ASP A 383 19.52 -1.79 -5.47
C ASP A 383 18.66 -2.27 -4.28
N PRO A 384 17.68 -1.47 -3.81
CA PRO A 384 16.89 -1.81 -2.62
C PRO A 384 16.03 -3.06 -2.81
N SER A 385 15.61 -3.69 -1.71
CA SER A 385 14.66 -4.82 -1.77
C SER A 385 13.29 -4.37 -2.26
N ILE A 386 12.81 -3.22 -1.74
CA ILE A 386 11.52 -2.66 -2.09
C ILE A 386 11.69 -1.82 -3.35
N ASN A 387 10.93 -2.16 -4.39
CA ASN A 387 10.94 -1.54 -5.71
C ASN A 387 12.25 -1.64 -6.51
N GLY A 388 13.23 -2.42 -6.05
CA GLY A 388 14.48 -2.66 -6.78
C GLY A 388 14.30 -3.47 -8.06
N LEU A 389 15.33 -3.44 -8.89
CA LEU A 389 15.32 -4.00 -10.25
C LEU A 389 16.15 -5.29 -10.38
N ILE A 390 17.15 -5.49 -9.53
CA ILE A 390 18.13 -6.57 -9.67
C ILE A 390 17.60 -7.83 -8.99
N ARG A 391 17.13 -8.79 -9.79
CA ARG A 391 16.58 -10.07 -9.28
C ARG A 391 17.61 -11.19 -9.13
N GLN A 392 18.85 -10.97 -9.54
CA GLN A 392 19.95 -11.92 -9.37
C GLN A 392 21.20 -11.18 -8.90
N ARG A 393 21.86 -11.74 -7.88
CA ARG A 393 23.14 -11.24 -7.37
C ARG A 393 24.24 -11.45 -8.40
N ASP A 394 25.41 -10.85 -8.14
CA ASP A 394 26.57 -11.01 -9.01
C ASP A 394 27.07 -12.47 -9.07
N ASN A 395 26.79 -13.29 -8.04
CA ASN A 395 27.10 -14.73 -8.05
C ASN A 395 26.03 -15.61 -8.76
N GLY A 396 24.93 -15.02 -9.24
CA GLY A 396 23.82 -15.73 -9.89
C GLY A 396 22.69 -16.15 -8.95
N ASP A 397 22.81 -15.94 -7.64
CA ASP A 397 21.76 -16.30 -6.69
C ASP A 397 20.52 -15.42 -6.91
N PRO A 398 19.31 -16.02 -6.92
CA PRO A 398 18.08 -15.26 -7.04
C PRO A 398 17.81 -14.44 -5.78
N VAL A 399 17.27 -13.23 -5.98
CA VAL A 399 16.84 -12.32 -4.91
C VAL A 399 15.39 -11.96 -5.12
N GLU A 400 14.59 -12.17 -4.08
CA GLU A 400 13.20 -11.73 -4.07
C GLU A 400 13.14 -10.22 -3.88
N LYS A 401 12.38 -9.55 -4.74
CA LYS A 401 12.13 -8.10 -4.68
C LYS A 401 10.67 -7.86 -4.38
N PHE A 402 10.40 -6.86 -3.55
CA PHE A 402 9.04 -6.49 -3.19
C PHE A 402 8.61 -5.30 -4.01
N ASP A 403 7.62 -5.47 -4.87
CA ASP A 403 6.97 -4.32 -5.46
C ASP A 403 6.10 -3.65 -4.40
N ALA A 404 6.28 -2.34 -4.23
CA ALA A 404 5.39 -1.47 -3.46
C ALA A 404 4.79 -0.45 -4.43
N PRO A 405 3.78 -0.87 -5.22
CA PRO A 405 3.25 -0.05 -6.29
C PRO A 405 2.69 1.27 -5.72
N LYS A 406 1.83 1.24 -4.70
CA LYS A 406 1.25 2.48 -4.12
C LYS A 406 2.32 3.50 -3.70
N THR A 407 3.49 3.05 -3.23
CA THR A 407 4.62 3.93 -2.90
C THR A 407 5.24 4.56 -4.15
N ARG A 408 5.44 3.78 -5.24
CA ARG A 408 5.90 4.32 -6.53
C ARG A 408 4.94 5.38 -7.05
N LEU A 409 3.64 5.14 -6.96
CA LEU A 409 2.62 6.10 -7.35
C LEU A 409 2.76 7.43 -6.60
N MET A 410 2.86 7.40 -5.27
CA MET A 410 2.99 8.62 -4.48
C MET A 410 4.28 9.36 -4.83
N ALA A 411 5.39 8.64 -5.02
CA ALA A 411 6.64 9.24 -5.48
C ALA A 411 6.49 9.90 -6.87
N LEU A 412 5.85 9.22 -7.83
CA LEU A 412 5.60 9.76 -9.17
C LEU A 412 4.75 11.04 -9.13
N ILE A 413 3.73 11.10 -8.28
CA ILE A 413 2.90 12.30 -8.12
C ILE A 413 3.74 13.47 -7.57
N ILE A 414 4.56 13.21 -6.54
CA ILE A 414 5.40 14.24 -5.90
C ILE A 414 6.47 14.76 -6.85
N ASP A 415 7.30 13.85 -7.38
CA ASP A 415 8.35 14.19 -8.33
C ASP A 415 7.75 14.87 -9.55
N GLY A 416 6.57 14.44 -9.96
CA GLY A 416 5.94 14.99 -11.13
C GLY A 416 5.45 16.42 -11.00
N ILE A 417 4.81 16.75 -9.87
CA ILE A 417 4.36 18.11 -9.59
C ILE A 417 5.55 19.02 -9.30
N LEU A 418 6.49 18.58 -8.46
CA LEU A 418 7.59 19.41 -8.01
C LEU A 418 8.71 19.58 -9.05
N ASN A 419 8.98 18.56 -9.88
CA ASN A 419 10.00 18.66 -10.94
C ASN A 419 9.45 19.10 -12.28
N GLN A 420 8.12 19.13 -12.46
CA GLN A 420 7.44 19.49 -13.72
C GLN A 420 7.82 18.59 -14.92
N LYS A 421 8.50 17.46 -14.68
CA LYS A 421 9.03 16.53 -15.68
C LYS A 421 8.28 15.19 -15.67
N LEU A 422 6.95 15.22 -15.73
CA LEU A 422 6.16 14.01 -15.93
C LEU A 422 6.06 13.67 -17.41
N PRO A 423 5.93 12.37 -17.75
CA PRO A 423 5.41 11.95 -19.04
C PRO A 423 3.91 12.28 -19.09
N TRP A 424 3.58 13.56 -19.22
CA TRP A 424 2.22 14.09 -19.13
C TRP A 424 1.27 13.39 -20.09
N THR A 425 1.76 12.96 -21.26
CA THR A 425 0.98 12.15 -22.20
C THR A 425 0.43 10.88 -21.55
N LEU A 426 1.27 10.09 -20.86
CA LEU A 426 0.83 8.85 -20.20
C LEU A 426 -0.11 9.14 -19.02
N VAL A 427 0.23 10.15 -18.22
CA VAL A 427 -0.58 10.55 -17.06
C VAL A 427 -1.97 11.04 -17.50
N LEU A 428 -2.04 11.86 -18.55
CA LEU A 428 -3.30 12.39 -19.09
C LEU A 428 -4.15 11.31 -19.76
N ILE A 429 -3.54 10.31 -20.41
CA ILE A 429 -4.28 9.13 -20.88
C ILE A 429 -4.96 8.44 -19.70
N GLY A 430 -4.22 8.22 -18.61
CA GLY A 430 -4.76 7.67 -17.38
C GLY A 430 -5.91 8.48 -16.79
N ALA A 431 -5.70 9.80 -16.69
CA ALA A 431 -6.70 10.74 -16.19
C ALA A 431 -7.98 10.71 -17.04
N PHE A 432 -7.84 10.70 -18.37
CA PHE A 432 -8.95 10.61 -19.29
C PHE A 432 -9.72 9.30 -19.13
N ILE A 433 -9.03 8.16 -19.02
CA ILE A 433 -9.66 6.87 -18.76
C ILE A 433 -10.46 6.91 -17.45
N ALA A 434 -9.86 7.41 -16.36
CA ALA A 434 -10.53 7.53 -15.07
C ALA A 434 -11.78 8.42 -15.14
N LEU A 435 -11.69 9.54 -15.85
CA LEU A 435 -12.83 10.44 -16.07
C LEU A 435 -13.95 9.76 -16.84
N VAL A 436 -13.63 9.06 -17.95
CA VAL A 436 -14.62 8.32 -18.75
C VAL A 436 -15.30 7.25 -17.90
N MET A 437 -14.54 6.50 -17.10
CA MET A 437 -15.12 5.50 -16.19
C MET A 437 -16.05 6.14 -15.16
N GLN A 438 -15.66 7.27 -14.58
CA GLN A 438 -16.50 8.02 -13.64
C GLN A 438 -17.80 8.49 -14.30
N LEU A 439 -17.73 9.03 -15.51
CA LEU A 439 -18.89 9.49 -16.28
C LEU A 439 -19.81 8.32 -16.70
N ALA A 440 -19.24 7.13 -16.91
CA ALA A 440 -19.98 5.90 -17.15
C ALA A 440 -20.63 5.30 -15.88
N GLY A 441 -20.53 5.98 -14.73
CA GLY A 441 -21.11 5.53 -13.45
C GLY A 441 -20.29 4.44 -12.74
N VAL A 442 -19.07 4.17 -13.21
CA VAL A 442 -18.14 3.24 -12.56
C VAL A 442 -17.21 4.03 -11.65
N SER A 443 -16.97 3.54 -10.43
CA SER A 443 -16.06 4.21 -9.50
C SER A 443 -14.64 4.22 -10.08
N ALA A 444 -14.11 5.41 -10.37
CA ALA A 444 -12.82 5.57 -11.02
C ALA A 444 -11.64 5.09 -10.14
N LEU A 445 -11.75 5.21 -8.82
CA LEU A 445 -10.64 4.88 -7.92
C LEU A 445 -10.36 3.36 -7.85
N PRO A 446 -11.33 2.46 -7.57
CA PRO A 446 -11.12 1.02 -7.66
C PRO A 446 -10.67 0.58 -9.06
N PHE A 447 -11.23 1.19 -10.11
CA PHE A 447 -10.84 0.89 -11.48
C PHE A 447 -9.37 1.21 -11.73
N ALA A 448 -8.94 2.41 -11.33
CA ALA A 448 -7.57 2.86 -11.48
C ALA A 448 -6.58 2.02 -10.66
N VAL A 449 -6.97 1.59 -9.45
CA VAL A 449 -6.19 0.62 -8.67
C VAL A 449 -6.05 -0.70 -9.43
N GLY A 450 -7.10 -1.13 -10.13
CA GLY A 450 -7.07 -2.28 -11.03
C GLY A 450 -6.07 -2.16 -12.18
N VAL A 451 -6.08 -1.03 -12.91
CA VAL A 451 -5.11 -0.73 -13.99
C VAL A 451 -3.67 -0.78 -13.50
N TYR A 452 -3.49 -0.49 -12.22
CA TYR A 452 -2.21 -0.32 -11.59
C TYR A 452 -1.61 -1.63 -11.02
N LEU A 453 -2.45 -2.52 -10.50
CA LEU A 453 -2.01 -3.79 -9.92
C LEU A 453 -1.74 -4.85 -11.00
N PRO A 454 -0.87 -5.84 -10.71
CA PRO A 454 -0.78 -7.03 -11.55
C PRO A 454 -2.14 -7.70 -11.76
N LEU A 455 -2.33 -8.33 -12.92
CA LEU A 455 -3.54 -9.06 -13.22
C LEU A 455 -3.75 -10.22 -12.23
N SER A 456 -2.69 -10.96 -11.90
CA SER A 456 -2.68 -12.01 -10.87
C SER A 456 -3.29 -11.59 -9.54
N THR A 457 -2.87 -10.44 -9.02
CA THR A 457 -3.38 -9.88 -7.77
C THR A 457 -4.86 -9.50 -7.91
N SER A 458 -5.23 -8.88 -9.04
CA SER A 458 -6.62 -8.48 -9.31
C SER A 458 -7.57 -9.68 -9.45
N VAL A 459 -7.11 -10.78 -10.06
CA VAL A 459 -7.86 -12.04 -10.17
C VAL A 459 -8.06 -12.67 -8.80
N ALA A 460 -7.03 -12.74 -7.96
CA ALA A 460 -7.16 -13.27 -6.59
C ALA A 460 -8.17 -12.49 -5.74
N VAL A 461 -8.15 -11.15 -5.83
CA VAL A 461 -9.13 -10.27 -5.18
C VAL A 461 -10.53 -10.48 -5.77
N PHE A 462 -10.65 -10.63 -7.10
CA PHE A 462 -11.93 -10.93 -7.74
C PHE A 462 -12.53 -12.25 -7.24
N LEU A 463 -11.74 -13.32 -7.14
CA LEU A 463 -12.21 -14.61 -6.64
C LEU A 463 -12.83 -14.50 -5.24
N GLY A 464 -12.20 -13.74 -4.33
CA GLY A 464 -12.76 -13.46 -3.01
C GLY A 464 -14.13 -12.76 -3.07
N GLY A 465 -14.24 -11.73 -3.91
CA GLY A 465 -15.50 -11.00 -4.11
C GLY A 465 -16.58 -11.82 -4.82
N ALA A 466 -16.20 -12.75 -5.71
CA ALA A 466 -17.11 -13.68 -6.36
C ALA A 466 -17.68 -14.71 -5.37
N VAL A 467 -16.84 -15.23 -4.46
CA VAL A 467 -17.29 -16.08 -3.35
C VAL A 467 -18.26 -15.33 -2.46
N ARG A 468 -18.00 -14.05 -2.18
CA ARG A 468 -18.92 -13.18 -1.46
C ARG A 468 -20.26 -13.05 -2.17
N ALA A 469 -20.25 -12.74 -3.47
CA ALA A 469 -21.47 -12.64 -4.28
C ALA A 469 -22.31 -13.92 -4.22
N LEU A 470 -21.65 -15.07 -4.33
CA LEU A 470 -22.31 -16.37 -4.28
C LEU A 470 -22.90 -16.64 -2.90
N ALA A 471 -22.14 -16.40 -1.83
CA ALA A 471 -22.61 -16.60 -0.46
C ALA A 471 -23.82 -15.72 -0.14
N ASP A 472 -23.79 -14.44 -0.51
CA ASP A 472 -24.90 -13.50 -0.25
C ASP A 472 -26.14 -13.87 -1.06
N ARG A 473 -25.99 -14.28 -2.33
CA ARG A 473 -27.09 -14.78 -3.17
C ARG A 473 -27.72 -16.04 -2.61
N LEU A 474 -26.92 -17.01 -2.16
CA LEU A 474 -27.42 -18.28 -1.63
C LEU A 474 -28.06 -18.12 -0.23
N THR A 475 -27.63 -17.12 0.54
CA THR A 475 -28.18 -16.83 1.87
C THR A 475 -29.26 -15.74 1.87
N ASN A 476 -29.59 -15.15 0.71
CA ASN A 476 -30.50 -14.01 0.56
C ASN A 476 -30.18 -12.85 1.51
N ARG A 477 -28.89 -12.55 1.70
CA ARG A 477 -28.44 -11.44 2.55
C ARG A 477 -28.54 -10.10 1.82
N THR A 478 -28.93 -9.08 2.57
CA THR A 478 -28.73 -7.68 2.13
C THR A 478 -27.25 -7.33 2.20
N ALA A 479 -26.84 -6.25 1.53
CA ALA A 479 -25.46 -5.79 1.56
C ALA A 479 -24.96 -5.55 3.00
N GLU A 480 -25.77 -4.89 3.84
CA GLU A 480 -25.44 -4.60 5.25
C GLU A 480 -25.31 -5.89 6.10
N GLU A 481 -26.19 -6.87 5.90
CA GLU A 481 -26.11 -8.17 6.61
C GLU A 481 -24.91 -8.99 6.13
N GLY A 482 -24.51 -8.81 4.87
CA GLY A 482 -23.26 -9.33 4.36
C GLY A 482 -22.08 -8.76 5.16
N ASP A 483 -21.99 -7.45 5.34
CA ASP A 483 -20.78 -6.79 5.89
C ASP A 483 -20.45 -7.20 7.33
N THR A 484 -21.39 -7.85 8.00
CA THR A 484 -21.23 -8.45 9.33
C THR A 484 -21.22 -9.99 9.32
N SER A 485 -21.05 -10.62 8.14
CA SER A 485 -21.15 -12.06 8.00
C SER A 485 -19.95 -12.82 8.61
N PRO A 486 -20.12 -14.10 8.96
CA PRO A 486 -19.00 -14.95 9.40
C PRO A 486 -17.86 -15.02 8.38
N GLY A 487 -18.17 -14.90 7.09
CA GLY A 487 -17.17 -14.83 6.02
C GLY A 487 -16.25 -13.61 6.15
N VAL A 488 -16.79 -12.43 6.50
CA VAL A 488 -15.97 -11.20 6.70
C VAL A 488 -14.99 -11.37 7.86
N LEU A 489 -15.45 -11.96 8.96
CA LEU A 489 -14.60 -12.29 10.12
C LEU A 489 -13.52 -13.31 9.76
N PHE A 490 -13.88 -14.34 9.01
CA PHE A 490 -12.95 -15.36 8.56
C PHE A 490 -11.90 -14.79 7.59
N SER A 491 -12.32 -13.94 6.65
CA SER A 491 -11.45 -13.19 5.73
C SER A 491 -10.50 -12.24 6.46
N SER A 492 -10.93 -11.62 7.54
CA SER A 492 -10.04 -10.82 8.41
C SER A 492 -8.93 -11.69 9.01
N GLY A 493 -9.28 -12.91 9.42
CA GLY A 493 -8.32 -13.95 9.80
C GLY A 493 -7.37 -14.32 8.66
N TYR A 494 -7.87 -14.51 7.44
CA TYR A 494 -7.04 -14.82 6.26
C TYR A 494 -5.97 -13.77 6.01
N ILE A 495 -6.35 -12.49 6.06
CA ILE A 495 -5.43 -11.37 5.86
C ILE A 495 -4.35 -11.37 6.94
N ALA A 496 -4.74 -11.46 8.21
CA ALA A 496 -3.80 -11.44 9.33
C ALA A 496 -2.86 -12.66 9.33
N GLY A 497 -3.40 -13.87 9.17
CA GLY A 497 -2.64 -15.12 9.20
C GLY A 497 -1.64 -15.23 8.04
N GLY A 498 -2.09 -14.94 6.82
CA GLY A 498 -1.23 -14.95 5.64
C GLY A 498 -0.11 -13.90 5.73
N SER A 499 -0.42 -12.68 6.18
CA SER A 499 0.57 -11.60 6.30
C SER A 499 1.63 -11.91 7.37
N VAL A 500 1.21 -12.41 8.54
CA VAL A 500 2.15 -12.77 9.62
C VAL A 500 3.04 -13.93 9.20
N ALA A 501 2.48 -14.97 8.56
CA ALA A 501 3.28 -16.08 8.04
C ALA A 501 4.31 -15.62 6.99
N ALA A 502 3.90 -14.79 6.03
CA ALA A 502 4.81 -14.24 5.02
C ALA A 502 5.98 -13.49 5.66
N ILE A 503 5.71 -12.63 6.66
CA ILE A 503 6.76 -11.91 7.40
C ILE A 503 7.71 -12.88 8.10
N LEU A 504 7.20 -13.91 8.78
CA LEU A 504 8.04 -14.90 9.46
C LEU A 504 8.91 -15.70 8.49
N ILE A 505 8.36 -16.13 7.36
CA ILE A 505 9.09 -16.86 6.32
C ILE A 505 10.26 -16.01 5.82
N ILE A 506 10.04 -14.71 5.62
CA ILE A 506 11.12 -13.81 5.20
C ILE A 506 12.18 -13.72 6.30
N PHE A 507 11.81 -13.55 7.57
CA PHE A 507 12.80 -13.55 8.66
C PHE A 507 13.61 -14.86 8.72
N VAL A 508 12.97 -15.99 8.47
CA VAL A 508 13.66 -17.29 8.38
C VAL A 508 14.62 -17.32 7.18
N SER A 509 14.24 -16.72 6.05
CA SER A 509 15.13 -16.62 4.88
C SER A 509 16.40 -15.79 5.10
N LEU A 510 16.43 -14.96 6.16
CA LEU A 510 17.61 -14.21 6.55
C LEU A 510 18.67 -15.08 7.24
N ILE A 511 18.29 -16.27 7.72
CA ILE A 511 19.19 -17.19 8.40
C ILE A 511 19.89 -18.03 7.32
N PRO A 512 21.24 -17.98 7.23
CA PRO A 512 21.98 -18.75 6.22
C PRO A 512 21.62 -20.24 6.27
N GLY A 513 21.22 -20.80 5.13
CA GLY A 513 20.87 -22.22 5.00
C GLY A 513 19.48 -22.62 5.51
N ALA A 514 18.75 -21.76 6.23
CA ALA A 514 17.45 -22.11 6.80
C ALA A 514 16.36 -22.33 5.74
N SER A 515 16.29 -21.47 4.71
CA SER A 515 15.35 -21.68 3.60
C SER A 515 15.62 -22.98 2.85
N ALA A 516 16.89 -23.35 2.66
CA ALA A 516 17.24 -24.62 2.01
C ALA A 516 16.88 -25.83 2.88
N ALA A 517 17.00 -25.71 4.20
CA ALA A 517 16.61 -26.77 5.14
C ALA A 517 15.10 -26.99 5.20
N LEU A 518 14.30 -25.93 4.98
CA LEU A 518 12.83 -25.99 4.98
C LEU A 518 12.23 -26.38 3.62
N ASP A 519 13.01 -26.28 2.53
CA ASP A 519 12.55 -26.54 1.17
C ASP A 519 12.25 -28.03 0.94
N LEU A 520 11.02 -28.44 1.27
CA LEU A 520 10.49 -29.76 0.96
C LEU A 520 10.06 -29.88 -0.51
N GLY A 521 9.81 -28.75 -1.19
CA GLY A 521 9.54 -28.69 -2.62
C GLY A 521 10.63 -29.38 -3.43
N SER A 522 11.89 -29.17 -3.07
CA SER A 522 13.05 -29.85 -3.70
C SER A 522 12.99 -31.39 -3.67
N ARG A 523 12.22 -31.98 -2.76
CA ARG A 523 12.05 -33.43 -2.60
C ARG A 523 10.83 -33.98 -3.34
N LEU A 524 9.97 -33.12 -3.89
CA LEU A 524 8.79 -33.52 -4.64
C LEU A 524 9.14 -33.84 -6.11
N PRO A 525 8.32 -34.65 -6.81
CA PRO A 525 8.53 -34.92 -8.23
C PRO A 525 8.59 -33.63 -9.06
N THR A 526 9.49 -33.56 -10.05
CA THR A 526 9.62 -32.39 -10.93
C THR A 526 8.32 -32.07 -11.68
N ALA A 527 7.54 -33.09 -12.03
CA ALA A 527 6.20 -32.94 -12.61
C ALA A 527 5.21 -32.21 -11.70
N TRP A 528 5.36 -32.34 -10.37
CA TRP A 528 4.54 -31.62 -9.39
C TRP A 528 4.94 -30.15 -9.31
N ASN A 529 6.24 -29.88 -9.14
CA ASN A 529 6.77 -28.51 -8.98
C ASN A 529 6.65 -27.67 -10.26
N SER A 530 6.62 -28.31 -11.43
CA SER A 530 6.45 -27.64 -12.71
C SER A 530 4.98 -27.42 -13.10
N SER A 531 4.06 -28.14 -12.47
CA SER A 531 2.63 -28.08 -12.79
C SER A 531 1.92 -26.93 -12.07
N ASN A 532 0.94 -26.35 -12.73
CA ASN A 532 0.02 -25.38 -12.11
C ASN A 532 -1.10 -26.07 -11.31
N LEU A 533 -1.26 -27.39 -11.44
CA LEU A 533 -2.36 -28.14 -10.82
C LEU A 533 -2.37 -28.05 -9.28
N PRO A 534 -1.24 -28.24 -8.56
CA PRO A 534 -1.23 -28.13 -7.10
C PRO A 534 -1.68 -26.76 -6.60
N ALA A 535 -1.23 -25.69 -7.26
CA ALA A 535 -1.60 -24.33 -6.94
C ALA A 535 -3.08 -24.05 -7.26
N ALA A 536 -3.59 -24.54 -8.39
CA ALA A 536 -5.00 -24.42 -8.73
C ALA A 536 -5.91 -25.13 -7.71
N LEU A 537 -5.57 -26.36 -7.32
CA LEU A 537 -6.31 -27.12 -6.30
C LEU A 537 -6.29 -26.43 -4.94
N SER A 538 -5.16 -25.81 -4.58
CA SER A 538 -5.02 -25.11 -3.30
C SER A 538 -5.85 -23.81 -3.27
N ILE A 539 -5.94 -23.09 -4.40
CA ILE A 539 -6.87 -21.95 -4.54
C ILE A 539 -8.32 -22.41 -4.41
N VAL A 540 -8.70 -23.50 -5.10
CA VAL A 540 -10.06 -24.07 -5.02
C VAL A 540 -10.39 -24.45 -3.57
N PHE A 541 -9.44 -25.03 -2.84
CA PHE A 541 -9.61 -25.32 -1.41
C PHE A 541 -9.86 -24.05 -0.59
N LEU A 542 -9.06 -22.99 -0.75
CA LEU A 542 -9.26 -21.73 -0.03
C LEU A 542 -10.62 -21.10 -0.33
N VAL A 543 -11.01 -21.10 -1.61
CA VAL A 543 -12.30 -20.63 -2.11
C VAL A 543 -13.45 -21.43 -1.51
N ALA A 544 -13.34 -22.76 -1.47
CA ALA A 544 -14.36 -23.64 -0.92
C ALA A 544 -14.54 -23.43 0.59
N VAL A 545 -13.46 -23.33 1.36
CA VAL A 545 -13.50 -23.07 2.81
C VAL A 545 -14.09 -21.68 3.10
N LEU A 546 -13.69 -20.67 2.32
CA LEU A 546 -14.25 -19.32 2.45
C LEU A 546 -15.74 -19.28 2.06
N GLY A 547 -16.13 -20.01 1.02
CA GLY A 547 -17.53 -20.16 0.62
C GLY A 547 -18.36 -20.85 1.71
N TYR A 548 -17.86 -21.97 2.25
CA TYR A 548 -18.52 -22.71 3.33
C TYR A 548 -18.74 -21.85 4.58
N THR A 549 -17.71 -21.10 5.00
CA THR A 549 -17.82 -20.17 6.15
C THR A 549 -18.73 -18.98 5.83
N GLY A 550 -18.69 -18.48 4.60
CA GLY A 550 -19.60 -17.45 4.10
C GLY A 550 -21.07 -17.88 4.12
N LEU A 551 -21.37 -19.15 3.85
CA LEU A 551 -22.72 -19.72 3.88
C LEU A 551 -23.25 -19.99 5.30
N ALA A 552 -22.38 -19.97 6.32
CA ALA A 552 -22.80 -20.19 7.70
C ALA A 552 -23.82 -19.14 8.15
N LYS A 553 -24.89 -19.57 8.81
CA LYS A 553 -25.94 -18.67 9.32
C LYS A 553 -25.34 -17.70 10.35
N THR A 554 -25.71 -16.43 10.23
CA THR A 554 -25.37 -15.42 11.24
C THR A 554 -26.23 -15.71 12.47
N ASN A 555 -25.61 -16.03 13.62
CA ASN A 555 -26.33 -16.15 14.88
C ASN A 555 -26.83 -14.75 15.27
N ARG A 556 -28.08 -14.42 14.91
CA ARG A 556 -28.72 -13.18 15.37
C ARG A 556 -28.95 -13.27 16.88
N PRO A 557 -28.59 -12.25 17.67
CA PRO A 557 -29.05 -12.16 19.05
C PRO A 557 -30.59 -12.03 19.07
N LEU A 558 -31.24 -12.71 20.03
CA LEU A 558 -32.70 -12.82 20.16
C LEU A 558 -33.46 -11.48 20.10
N ALA A 559 -32.83 -10.36 20.48
CA ALA A 559 -33.45 -9.04 20.49
C ALA A 559 -33.90 -8.56 19.09
N GLN A 560 -33.18 -8.90 18.02
CA GLN A 560 -33.53 -8.51 16.64
C GLN A 560 -34.45 -9.51 15.92
N GLN A 561 -34.77 -10.65 16.54
CA GLN A 561 -35.76 -11.58 15.98
C GLN A 561 -37.20 -11.12 16.23
N ASN A 562 -37.43 -10.28 17.25
CA ASN A 562 -38.77 -9.80 17.61
C ASN A 562 -39.28 -8.62 16.76
N GLU A 563 -38.41 -7.88 16.07
CA GLU A 563 -38.81 -6.73 15.23
C GLU A 563 -39.39 -7.15 13.85
N ARG A 564 -39.36 -8.44 13.51
CA ARG A 564 -39.94 -8.97 12.25
C ARG A 564 -41.19 -9.84 12.44
N ARG A 565 -41.89 -9.74 13.57
CA ARG A 565 -43.26 -10.24 13.63
C ARG A 565 -44.19 -9.11 13.19
N PRO A 566 -44.82 -9.19 12.00
CA PRO A 566 -45.98 -8.35 11.74
C PRO A 566 -47.08 -8.74 12.73
N GLU A 567 -47.63 -7.77 13.45
CA GLU A 567 -48.96 -7.89 14.05
C GLU A 567 -50.03 -7.94 12.96
#